data_AF-A0A7W3VR06-F1
#
_entry.id   AF-A0A7W3VR06-F1
#
_cell.length_a   1.000
_cell.length_b   1.000
_cell.length_c   1.000
_cell.angle_alpha   90.00
_cell.angle_beta   90.00
_cell.angle_gamma   90.00
#
_symmetry.space_group_name_H-M   'P 1'
#
loop_
_entity.id
_entity.type
_entity.pdbx_description
1 polymer ?
#
loop_
_entity_poly.entity_id
_entity_poly.type
_entity_poly.pdbx_seq_one_letter_code
_entity_poly.pdbx_strand_id
1 'polypeptide(L)'
;MKKNKIYFGISLVVLGCFPSLTHAQQDPQYTHYMYNHTRINPAYAGSSEGLNLFGLYRTQWVGLDGAPKTATLAADTPLGRSGLGLGVNFINDRLGAMDENTLSVDLSYGIDLNSEYKLAFGLKGSGNLLNVDYSKLSIYEQSDPIVANNVENAF
;
A
#
# COMPACT_ATOMS: atom_id res chain seq x y z
N MET A 1 47.59 -6.66 -0.47
CA MET A 1 46.32 -7.41 -0.73
C MET A 1 45.56 -7.85 0.53
N LYS A 2 46.20 -8.19 1.67
CA LYS A 2 45.48 -8.63 2.89
C LYS A 2 44.69 -7.52 3.61
N LYS A 3 45.18 -6.27 3.62
CA LYS A 3 44.50 -5.13 4.27
C LYS A 3 43.15 -4.77 3.64
N ASN A 4 43.04 -4.84 2.31
CA ASN A 4 41.77 -4.54 1.59
C ASN A 4 40.67 -5.57 1.89
N LYS A 5 41.03 -6.83 2.17
CA LYS A 5 40.06 -7.85 2.59
C LYS A 5 39.55 -7.62 4.02
N ILE A 6 40.37 -7.02 4.88
CA ILE A 6 39.98 -6.62 6.24
C ILE A 6 39.03 -5.42 6.19
N TYR A 7 39.34 -4.39 5.40
CA TYR A 7 38.43 -3.25 5.21
C TYR A 7 37.09 -3.67 4.56
N PHE A 8 37.14 -4.62 3.61
CA PHE A 8 35.92 -5.20 3.03
C PHE A 8 35.11 -5.98 4.08
N GLY A 9 35.76 -6.78 4.93
CA GLY A 9 35.10 -7.48 6.03
C GLY A 9 34.50 -6.53 7.07
N ILE A 10 35.22 -5.47 7.44
CA ILE A 10 34.71 -4.44 8.37
C ILE A 10 33.53 -3.69 7.75
N SER A 11 33.60 -3.34 6.46
CA SER A 11 32.47 -2.70 5.74
C SER A 11 31.22 -3.59 5.72
N LEU A 12 31.39 -4.90 5.56
CA LEU A 12 30.28 -5.86 5.51
C LEU A 12 29.63 -6.03 6.89
N VAL A 13 30.41 -5.98 7.97
CA VAL A 13 29.92 -6.03 9.36
C VAL A 13 29.22 -4.73 9.76
N VAL A 14 29.72 -3.58 9.32
CA VAL A 14 29.08 -2.27 9.58
C VAL A 14 27.74 -2.15 8.85
N LEU A 15 27.61 -2.67 7.62
CA LEU A 15 26.32 -2.73 6.92
C LEU A 15 25.30 -3.67 7.60
N GLY A 16 25.76 -4.73 8.28
CA GLY A 16 24.90 -5.71 8.93
C GLY A 16 24.41 -5.33 10.34
N CYS A 17 24.98 -4.30 10.97
CA CYS A 17 24.77 -3.97 12.39
C CYS A 17 23.66 -2.93 12.68
N PHE A 18 22.75 -2.65 11.75
CA PHE A 18 21.60 -1.75 11.97
C PHE A 18 20.21 -2.45 12.04
N PRO A 19 19.99 -3.52 12.82
CA PRO A 19 18.66 -4.14 12.92
C PRO A 19 17.69 -3.42 13.89
N SER A 20 18.07 -2.32 14.54
CA SER A 20 17.31 -1.75 15.67
C SER A 20 16.14 -0.81 15.30
N LEU A 21 15.75 -0.68 14.03
CA LEU A 21 14.70 0.24 13.59
C LEU A 21 13.69 -0.37 12.60
N THR A 22 13.60 -1.70 12.50
CA THR A 22 12.61 -2.32 11.61
C THR A 22 11.24 -2.33 12.30
N HIS A 23 10.36 -1.43 11.91
CA HIS A 23 8.94 -1.53 12.21
C HIS A 23 8.32 -2.65 11.36
N ALA A 24 7.87 -3.73 11.99
CA ALA A 24 7.06 -4.74 11.32
C ALA A 24 5.61 -4.23 11.27
N GLN A 25 5.21 -3.67 10.14
CA GLN A 25 3.81 -3.36 9.84
C GLN A 25 3.32 -4.39 8.83
N GLN A 26 2.12 -4.92 9.05
CA GLN A 26 1.52 -5.89 8.14
C GLN A 26 0.51 -5.17 7.25
N ASP A 27 0.90 -4.92 6.01
CA ASP A 27 -0.03 -4.41 5.01
C ASP A 27 -1.09 -5.47 4.66
N PRO A 28 -2.30 -5.04 4.24
CA PRO A 28 -3.34 -5.96 3.81
C PRO A 28 -2.87 -6.81 2.63
N GLN A 29 -2.94 -8.14 2.75
CA GLN A 29 -2.54 -9.04 1.68
C GLN A 29 -3.47 -8.92 0.47
N TYR A 30 -2.97 -8.39 -0.65
CA TYR A 30 -3.74 -8.24 -1.89
C TYR A 30 -3.44 -9.36 -2.91
N THR A 31 -4.32 -10.35 -2.99
CA THR A 31 -4.20 -11.45 -3.96
C THR A 31 -4.90 -11.16 -5.30
N HIS A 32 -5.62 -10.04 -5.42
CA HIS A 32 -6.43 -9.66 -6.59
C HIS A 32 -5.77 -8.57 -7.46
N TYR A 33 -4.44 -8.48 -7.44
CA TYR A 33 -3.69 -7.47 -8.19
C TYR A 33 -3.94 -7.49 -9.69
N MET A 34 -4.26 -8.65 -10.25
CA MET A 34 -4.58 -8.83 -11.66
C MET A 34 -5.84 -8.07 -12.11
N TYR A 35 -6.68 -7.62 -11.17
CA TYR A 35 -7.92 -6.88 -11.49
C TYR A 35 -7.82 -5.39 -11.18
N ASN A 36 -6.84 -4.97 -10.38
CA ASN A 36 -6.55 -3.57 -10.11
C ASN A 36 -5.06 -3.33 -10.22
N HIS A 37 -4.60 -3.16 -11.46
CA HIS A 37 -3.19 -2.97 -11.77
C HIS A 37 -2.64 -1.63 -11.26
N THR A 38 -3.47 -0.57 -11.25
CA THR A 38 -3.05 0.77 -10.80
C THR A 38 -2.65 0.79 -9.32
N ARG A 39 -3.29 -0.06 -8.50
CA ARG A 39 -2.89 -0.29 -7.10
C ARG A 39 -1.44 -0.72 -6.95
N ILE A 40 -0.87 -1.48 -7.89
CA ILE A 40 0.54 -1.90 -7.82
C ILE A 40 1.43 -0.99 -8.68
N ASN A 41 1.02 -0.69 -9.90
CA ASN A 41 1.83 0.04 -10.86
C ASN A 41 1.11 1.31 -11.35
N PRO A 42 1.53 2.51 -10.91
CA PRO A 42 0.92 3.76 -11.35
C PRO A 42 1.07 4.00 -12.86
N ALA A 43 2.08 3.42 -13.52
CA ALA A 43 2.25 3.55 -14.97
C ALA A 43 1.14 2.85 -15.77
N TYR A 44 0.34 2.00 -15.11
CA TYR A 44 -0.80 1.32 -15.73
C TYR A 44 -2.07 2.19 -15.78
N ALA A 45 -2.12 3.30 -15.03
CA ALA A 45 -3.29 4.18 -15.03
C ALA A 45 -3.53 4.72 -16.45
N GLY A 46 -4.75 4.58 -16.97
CA GLY A 46 -5.07 5.02 -18.33
C GLY A 46 -4.38 4.26 -19.44
N SER A 47 -3.88 3.04 -19.17
CA SER A 47 -3.37 2.14 -20.21
C SER A 47 -4.48 1.51 -21.06
N SER A 48 -5.71 1.47 -20.54
CA SER A 48 -6.89 1.03 -21.28
C SER A 48 -7.44 2.15 -22.15
N GLU A 49 -8.24 1.82 -23.15
CA GLU A 49 -8.78 2.79 -24.13
C GLU A 49 -9.86 3.73 -23.57
N GLY A 50 -10.28 3.56 -22.31
CA GLY A 50 -11.34 4.36 -21.70
C GLY A 50 -11.32 4.33 -20.17
N LEU A 51 -12.40 4.85 -19.57
CA LEU A 51 -12.59 4.84 -18.12
C LEU A 51 -12.81 3.41 -17.62
N ASN A 52 -11.95 2.98 -16.71
CA ASN A 52 -12.08 1.76 -15.95
C ASN A 52 -12.61 2.08 -14.55
N LEU A 53 -13.56 1.28 -14.09
CA LEU A 53 -14.05 1.31 -12.72
C LEU A 53 -13.89 -0.09 -12.13
N PHE A 54 -13.36 -0.17 -10.92
CA PHE A 54 -13.12 -1.42 -10.21
C PHE A 54 -13.64 -1.34 -8.78
N GLY A 55 -14.34 -2.38 -8.34
CA GLY A 55 -14.83 -2.53 -6.98
C GLY A 55 -14.55 -3.93 -6.47
N LEU A 56 -14.06 -4.02 -5.24
CA LEU A 56 -13.81 -5.29 -4.57
C LEU A 56 -14.23 -5.19 -3.11
N TYR A 57 -14.90 -6.22 -2.63
CA TYR A 57 -15.12 -6.42 -1.20
C TYR A 57 -14.66 -7.83 -0.84
N ARG A 58 -13.79 -7.92 0.16
CA ARG A 58 -13.19 -9.18 0.61
C ARG A 58 -13.39 -9.33 2.11
N THR A 59 -13.83 -10.52 2.51
CA THR A 59 -13.83 -10.95 3.91
C THR A 59 -13.02 -12.23 4.02
N GLN A 60 -12.20 -12.33 5.06
CA GLN A 60 -11.42 -13.53 5.34
C GLN A 60 -11.80 -14.10 6.71
N TRP A 61 -11.52 -15.39 6.94
CA TRP A 61 -11.73 -16.03 8.25
C TRP A 61 -13.16 -15.82 8.80
N VAL A 62 -14.16 -15.94 7.90
CA VAL A 62 -15.56 -15.68 8.21
C VAL A 62 -16.00 -16.51 9.41
N GLY A 63 -16.63 -15.87 10.39
CA GLY A 63 -17.07 -16.49 11.63
C GLY A 63 -16.14 -16.24 12.82
N LEU A 64 -14.95 -15.66 12.62
CA LEU A 64 -14.12 -15.12 13.70
C LEU A 64 -14.48 -13.67 13.99
N ASP A 65 -14.59 -13.32 15.27
CA ASP A 65 -14.73 -11.92 15.68
C ASP A 65 -13.45 -11.14 15.36
N GLY A 66 -13.63 -9.92 14.84
CA GLY A 66 -12.51 -9.10 14.36
C GLY A 66 -11.88 -9.58 13.05
N ALA A 67 -12.50 -10.53 12.35
CA ALA A 67 -12.02 -11.05 11.07
C ALA A 67 -11.72 -9.94 10.03
N PRO A 68 -10.65 -10.08 9.23
CA PRO A 68 -10.25 -9.08 8.24
C PRO A 68 -11.34 -8.83 7.19
N LYS A 69 -11.58 -7.55 6.91
CA LYS A 69 -12.49 -7.08 5.87
C LYS A 69 -11.84 -5.93 5.11
N THR A 70 -11.75 -6.07 3.79
CA THR A 70 -11.16 -5.05 2.91
C THR A 70 -12.16 -4.67 1.85
N ALA A 71 -12.43 -3.37 1.72
CA ALA A 71 -13.15 -2.79 0.59
C ALA A 71 -12.18 -1.98 -0.28
N THR A 72 -12.32 -2.07 -1.59
CA THR A 72 -11.52 -1.31 -2.55
C THR A 72 -12.43 -0.75 -3.63
N LEU A 73 -12.27 0.54 -3.90
CA LEU A 73 -12.85 1.23 -5.04
C LEU A 73 -11.72 1.89 -5.81
N ALA A 74 -11.70 1.70 -7.12
CA ALA A 74 -10.68 2.28 -7.97
C ALA A 74 -11.28 2.74 -9.29
N ALA A 75 -10.70 3.79 -9.84
CA ALA A 75 -11.03 4.31 -11.15
C ALA A 75 -9.74 4.75 -11.84
N ASP A 76 -9.60 4.46 -13.13
CA ASP A 76 -8.51 4.99 -13.93
C ASP A 76 -8.95 5.27 -15.36
N THR A 77 -8.34 6.27 -16.01
CA THR A 77 -8.71 6.69 -17.35
C THR A 77 -7.53 7.30 -18.09
N PRO A 78 -7.41 7.09 -19.41
CA PRO A 78 -6.55 7.93 -20.24
C PRO A 78 -7.10 9.36 -20.29
N LEU A 79 -6.20 10.33 -20.34
CA LEU A 79 -6.53 11.75 -20.49
C LEU A 79 -6.30 12.18 -21.95
N GLY A 80 -7.32 11.94 -22.76
CA GLY A 80 -7.30 12.25 -24.20
C GLY A 80 -6.24 11.43 -24.95
N ARG A 81 -5.61 12.04 -25.95
CA ARG A 81 -4.58 11.41 -26.80
C ARG A 81 -3.15 11.82 -26.43
N SER A 82 -2.96 12.42 -25.26
CA SER A 82 -1.67 12.98 -24.83
C SER A 82 -0.67 11.94 -24.34
N GLY A 83 -1.12 10.69 -24.12
CA GLY A 83 -0.35 9.67 -23.41
C GLY A 83 -0.42 9.78 -21.89
N LEU A 84 -1.07 10.82 -21.34
CA LEU A 84 -1.32 10.95 -19.90
C LEU A 84 -2.44 10.02 -19.44
N GLY A 85 -2.28 9.46 -18.25
CA GLY A 85 -3.33 8.71 -17.54
C GLY A 85 -3.44 9.16 -16.09
N LEU A 86 -4.65 9.02 -15.54
CA LEU A 86 -4.97 9.32 -14.16
C LEU A 86 -5.66 8.12 -13.52
N GLY A 87 -5.29 7.81 -12.29
CA GLY A 87 -5.94 6.79 -11.46
C GLY A 87 -6.20 7.31 -10.05
N VAL A 88 -7.26 6.82 -9.44
CA VAL A 88 -7.59 7.03 -8.02
C VAL A 88 -7.96 5.69 -7.42
N ASN A 89 -7.44 5.44 -6.22
CA ASN A 89 -7.69 4.23 -5.45
C ASN A 89 -8.10 4.60 -4.03
N PHE A 90 -9.23 4.09 -3.56
CA PHE A 90 -9.68 4.17 -2.17
C PHE A 90 -9.80 2.77 -1.60
N ILE A 91 -9.15 2.54 -0.46
CA ILE A 91 -9.16 1.26 0.24
C ILE A 91 -9.55 1.52 1.70
N ASN A 92 -10.55 0.78 2.17
CA ASN A 92 -10.85 0.67 3.60
C ASN A 92 -10.48 -0.74 4.03
N ASP A 93 -9.54 -0.86 4.98
CA ASP A 93 -9.17 -2.13 5.58
C ASP A 93 -9.51 -2.14 7.06
N ARG A 94 -10.12 -3.23 7.51
CA ARG A 94 -10.52 -3.46 8.90
C ARG A 94 -9.92 -4.75 9.39
N LEU A 95 -9.19 -4.67 10.50
CA LEU A 95 -8.55 -5.81 11.14
C LEU A 95 -8.70 -5.70 12.66
N GLY A 96 -9.61 -6.48 13.24
CA GLY A 96 -9.87 -6.45 14.67
C GLY A 96 -10.30 -5.05 15.17
N ALA A 97 -9.46 -4.45 16.00
CA ALA A 97 -9.64 -3.10 16.55
C ALA A 97 -9.16 -1.97 15.61
N MET A 98 -8.50 -2.30 14.49
CA MET A 98 -7.91 -1.34 13.56
C MET A 98 -8.82 -1.10 12.35
N ASP A 99 -8.95 0.17 11.96
CA ASP A 99 -9.60 0.63 10.72
C ASP A 99 -8.66 1.60 10.00
N GLU A 100 -8.23 1.24 8.80
CA GLU A 100 -7.31 2.02 7.99
C GLU A 100 -7.97 2.43 6.67
N ASN A 101 -7.89 3.71 6.35
CA ASN A 101 -8.37 4.27 5.10
C ASN A 101 -7.20 4.80 4.28
N THR A 102 -6.96 4.20 3.13
CA THR A 102 -5.93 4.62 2.19
C THR A 102 -6.56 5.29 0.98
N LEU A 103 -6.11 6.51 0.67
CA LEU A 103 -6.41 7.18 -0.58
C LEU A 103 -5.12 7.33 -1.39
N SER A 104 -5.12 6.84 -2.62
CA SER A 104 -4.01 6.98 -3.56
C SER A 104 -4.45 7.65 -4.86
N VAL A 105 -3.55 8.44 -5.43
CA VAL A 105 -3.69 9.08 -6.73
C VAL A 105 -2.49 8.69 -7.58
N ASP A 106 -2.77 8.24 -8.80
CA ASP A 106 -1.81 7.74 -9.76
C ASP A 106 -1.80 8.63 -11.00
N LEU A 107 -0.61 9.03 -11.44
CA LEU A 107 -0.39 9.73 -12.69
C LEU A 107 0.52 8.88 -13.56
N SER A 108 0.18 8.74 -14.84
CA SER A 108 1.01 8.04 -15.81
C SER A 108 1.29 8.91 -17.03
N TYR A 109 2.41 8.64 -17.69
CA TYR A 109 2.73 9.21 -18.99
C TYR A 109 3.38 8.15 -19.89
N GLY A 110 2.69 7.83 -20.98
CA GLY A 110 3.13 6.90 -22.01
C GLY A 110 3.79 7.60 -23.19
N ILE A 111 4.90 7.03 -23.65
CA ILE A 111 5.65 7.43 -24.84
C ILE A 111 5.67 6.24 -25.80
N ASP A 112 5.18 6.44 -27.01
CA ASP A 112 5.28 5.45 -28.08
C ASP A 112 6.71 5.45 -28.63
N LEU A 113 7.43 4.33 -28.49
CA LEU A 113 8.80 4.19 -29.00
C LEU A 113 8.78 3.84 -30.49
N ASN A 114 7.79 3.06 -30.92
CA ASN A 114 7.46 2.76 -32.31
C ASN A 114 6.01 2.23 -32.39
N SER A 115 5.61 1.65 -33.52
CA SER A 115 4.26 1.10 -33.73
C SER A 115 3.91 -0.12 -32.89
N GLU A 116 4.89 -0.76 -32.24
CA GLU A 116 4.70 -2.00 -31.46
C GLU A 116 4.99 -1.81 -29.96
N TYR A 117 5.88 -0.88 -29.59
CA TYR A 117 6.32 -0.68 -28.22
C TYR A 117 5.93 0.69 -27.68
N LYS A 118 5.35 0.65 -26.47
CA LYS A 118 5.04 1.83 -25.66
C LYS A 118 5.73 1.72 -24.31
N LEU A 119 6.39 2.78 -23.90
CA LEU A 119 7.03 2.92 -22.60
C LEU A 119 6.20 3.87 -21.74
N ALA A 120 5.78 3.45 -20.55
CA ALA A 120 5.02 4.28 -19.63
C ALA A 120 5.78 4.49 -18.32
N PHE A 121 5.74 5.73 -17.84
CA PHE A 121 6.20 6.12 -16.50
C PHE A 121 5.00 6.40 -15.63
N GLY A 122 5.15 6.20 -14.31
CA GLY A 122 4.08 6.44 -13.36
C GLY A 122 4.58 7.05 -12.06
N LEU A 123 3.76 7.90 -11.48
CA LEU A 123 3.95 8.51 -10.16
C LEU A 123 2.71 8.22 -9.32
N LYS A 124 2.93 7.78 -8.08
CA LYS A 124 1.88 7.51 -7.09
C LYS A 124 2.06 8.41 -5.88
N GLY A 125 1.00 9.09 -5.48
CA GLY A 125 0.88 9.73 -4.17
C GLY A 125 -0.17 8.98 -3.35
N SER A 126 0.11 8.69 -2.08
CA SER A 126 -0.83 8.00 -1.19
C SER A 126 -0.80 8.58 0.20
N GLY A 127 -1.96 8.60 0.87
CA GLY A 127 -2.09 8.93 2.29
C GLY A 127 -2.93 7.87 2.99
N ASN A 128 -2.55 7.55 4.23
CA ASN A 128 -3.25 6.58 5.07
C ASN A 128 -3.80 7.29 6.31
N LEU A 129 -4.97 6.85 6.76
CA LEU A 129 -5.62 7.30 7.98
C LEU A 129 -5.93 6.08 8.83
N LEU A 130 -5.15 5.88 9.89
CA LEU A 130 -5.30 4.77 10.81
C LEU A 130 -6.09 5.19 12.06
N ASN A 131 -7.09 4.37 12.40
CA ASN A 131 -7.82 4.44 13.65
C ASN A 131 -7.67 3.11 14.40
N VAL A 132 -7.44 3.18 15.71
CA VAL A 132 -7.33 1.99 16.58
C VAL A 132 -8.23 2.19 17.80
N ASP A 133 -9.24 1.33 17.92
CA ASP A 133 -10.19 1.34 19.01
C ASP A 133 -9.83 0.26 20.06
N TYR A 134 -9.06 0.69 21.06
CA TYR A 134 -8.55 -0.20 22.09
C TYR A 134 -9.64 -0.76 23.01
N SER A 135 -10.83 -0.14 23.06
CA SER A 135 -11.97 -0.67 23.83
C SER A 135 -12.47 -2.03 23.33
N LYS A 136 -12.15 -2.38 22.08
CA LYS A 136 -12.48 -3.66 21.47
C LYS A 136 -11.48 -4.78 21.81
N LEU A 137 -10.38 -4.46 22.51
CA LEU A 137 -9.37 -5.45 22.89
C LEU A 137 -9.67 -6.07 24.25
N SER A 138 -9.32 -7.35 24.40
CA SER A 138 -9.25 -7.99 25.72
C SER A 138 -7.92 -7.62 26.39
N ILE A 139 -7.93 -6.54 27.16
CA ILE A 139 -6.73 -6.00 27.81
C ILE A 139 -6.44 -6.78 29.10
N TYR A 140 -5.24 -7.35 29.22
CA TYR A 140 -4.82 -8.10 30.41
C TYR A 140 -4.60 -7.18 31.63
N GLU A 141 -3.99 -6.01 31.41
CA GLU A 141 -3.70 -5.01 32.44
C GLU A 141 -4.50 -3.73 32.16
N GLN A 142 -5.61 -3.52 32.89
CA GLN A 142 -6.51 -2.38 32.65
C GLN A 142 -5.86 -1.02 32.94
N SER A 143 -4.73 -0.98 33.67
CA SER A 143 -3.98 0.25 33.95
C SER A 143 -2.83 0.53 32.97
N ASP A 144 -2.72 -0.20 31.85
CA ASP A 144 -1.67 0.06 30.86
C ASP A 144 -1.88 1.41 30.16
N PRO A 145 -0.96 2.39 30.31
CA PRO A 145 -1.11 3.73 29.75
C PRO A 145 -1.09 3.79 28.22
N ILE A 146 -0.57 2.77 27.53
CA ILE A 146 -0.54 2.72 26.05
C ILE A 146 -1.95 2.49 25.49
N VAL A 147 -2.78 1.76 26.24
CA VAL A 147 -4.12 1.31 25.83
C VAL A 147 -5.21 2.24 26.36
N ALA A 148 -4.83 3.28 27.10
CA ALA A 148 -5.72 4.20 27.78
C ALA A 148 -6.46 5.16 26.83
N ASN A 149 -5.88 5.47 25.66
CA ASN A 149 -6.46 6.38 24.68
C ASN A 149 -6.45 5.75 23.29
N ASN A 150 -7.58 5.83 22.58
CA ASN A 150 -7.69 5.39 21.20
C ASN A 150 -6.75 6.19 20.28
N VAL A 151 -6.30 5.55 19.21
CA VAL A 151 -5.60 6.23 18.13
C VAL A 151 -6.64 6.70 17.12
N GLU A 152 -6.70 8.00 16.86
CA GLU A 152 -7.63 8.59 15.91
C GLU A 152 -6.87 9.34 14.81
N ASN A 153 -7.14 9.00 13.55
CA ASN A 153 -6.59 9.65 12.35
C ASN A 153 -5.06 9.79 12.36
N ALA A 154 -4.34 8.73 12.76
CA ALA A 154 -2.90 8.70 12.62
C ALA A 154 -2.50 8.62 11.13
N PHE A 155 -1.46 9.38 10.75
CA PHE A 155 -0.92 9.48 9.40
C PHE A 155 0.43 8.76 9.26
#